data_AF-Q9ZTJ4-F1
#
_entry.id   AF-Q9ZTJ4-F1
#
_cell.length_a   1.000
_cell.length_b   1.000
_cell.length_c   1.000
_cell.angle_alpha   90.00
_cell.angle_beta   90.00
_cell.angle_gamma   90.00
#
_symmetry.space_group_name_H-M   'P 1'
#
loop_
_entity.id
_entity.type
_entity.pdbx_description
1 polymer ?
#
loop_
_entity_poly.entity_id
_entity_poly.type
_entity_poly.pdbx_seq_one_letter_code
_entity_poly.pdbx_strand_id
1 'polypeptide(L)'
;LLILDDVWDKDAWLFLNYAFVRNNCGSKVLITTRRKDVSSLAVDQYTIELKTLQYAESWELFCKKAFRASKDNQCPENLRFCAEKIVARCQGLPLA
;
A
#
# COMPACT_ATOMS: atom_id res chain seq x y z
N LEU A 1 8.14 -12.10 14.29
CA LEU A 1 7.93 -11.21 13.12
C LEU A 1 8.14 -9.79 13.61
N LEU A 2 9.03 -9.04 12.97
CA LEU A 2 9.22 -7.61 13.20
C LEU A 2 8.76 -6.85 11.96
N ILE A 3 8.10 -5.72 12.14
CA ILE A 3 7.64 -4.85 11.06
C ILE A 3 8.34 -3.50 11.22
N LEU A 4 9.06 -3.08 10.18
CA LEU A 4 9.69 -1.78 10.09
C LEU A 4 8.90 -0.97 9.06
N ASP A 5 8.13 -0.02 9.55
CA ASP A 5 7.28 0.82 8.71
C ASP A 5 8.02 2.10 8.27
N ASP A 6 7.82 2.51 7.02
CA ASP A 6 8.33 3.75 6.41
C ASP A 6 9.87 3.94 6.54
N VAL A 7 10.65 2.95 6.11
CA VAL A 7 12.13 3.03 6.16
C VAL A 7 12.67 3.88 5.01
N TRP A 8 13.40 4.95 5.33
CA TRP A 8 13.93 5.91 4.36
C TRP A 8 15.41 5.72 3.99
N ASP A 9 16.19 5.01 4.79
CA ASP A 9 17.63 4.89 4.59
C ASP A 9 18.06 3.43 4.64
N LYS A 10 18.86 3.02 3.64
CA LYS A 10 19.44 1.68 3.58
C LYS A 10 20.40 1.43 4.75
N ASP A 11 21.10 2.46 5.19
CA ASP A 11 22.11 2.33 6.23
C ASP A 11 21.46 2.06 7.60
N ALA A 12 20.24 2.56 7.82
CA ALA A 12 19.43 2.23 8.99
C ALA A 12 19.09 0.73 9.05
N TRP A 13 18.71 0.12 7.91
CA TRP A 13 18.49 -1.32 7.85
C TRP A 13 19.80 -2.09 8.07
N LEU A 14 20.89 -1.70 7.40
CA LEU A 14 22.19 -2.37 7.55
C LEU A 14 22.65 -2.37 9.01
N PHE A 15 22.50 -1.26 9.73
CA PHE A 15 22.80 -1.16 11.15
C PHE A 15 21.93 -2.11 11.99
N LEU A 16 20.59 -2.06 11.84
CA LEU A 16 19.66 -2.92 12.57
C LEU A 16 19.89 -4.41 12.27
N ASN A 17 20.28 -4.73 11.04
CA ASN A 17 20.52 -6.09 10.59
C ASN A 17 21.61 -6.82 11.39
N TYR A 18 22.58 -6.10 11.96
CA TYR A 18 23.60 -6.65 12.85
C TYR A 18 23.07 -7.04 14.23
N ALA A 19 21.94 -6.45 14.68
CA ALA A 19 21.35 -6.78 15.98
C ALA A 19 20.57 -8.11 15.96
N PHE A 20 20.26 -8.66 14.79
CA PHE A 20 19.47 -9.89 14.67
C PHE A 20 20.33 -11.16 14.64
N VAL A 21 19.98 -12.12 15.49
CA VAL A 21 20.59 -13.45 15.50
C VAL A 21 20.18 -14.23 14.25
N ARG A 22 21.17 -14.79 13.53
CA ARG A 22 20.94 -15.68 12.38
C ARG A 22 20.79 -17.11 12.88
N ASN A 23 19.55 -17.59 12.94
CA ASN A 23 19.23 -18.98 13.27
C ASN A 23 18.05 -19.49 12.43
N ASN A 24 17.76 -20.78 12.53
CA ASN A 24 16.70 -21.43 11.76
C ASN A 24 15.34 -21.44 12.49
N CYS A 25 15.11 -20.52 13.43
CA CYS A 25 13.85 -20.44 14.19
C CYS A 25 12.72 -19.73 13.43
N GLY A 26 12.94 -19.36 12.16
CA GLY A 26 11.88 -18.81 11.29
C GLY A 26 11.51 -17.35 11.56
N SER A 27 12.35 -16.58 12.26
CA SER A 27 12.17 -15.13 12.43
C SER A 27 12.11 -14.42 11.07
N LYS A 28 11.19 -13.45 10.94
CA LYS A 28 10.97 -12.65 9.73
C LYS A 28 10.97 -11.17 10.05
N VAL A 29 11.47 -10.37 9.12
CA VAL A 29 11.33 -8.90 9.12
C VAL A 29 10.57 -8.50 7.87
N LEU A 30 9.53 -7.69 8.04
CA LEU A 30 8.81 -7.03 6.95
C LEU A 30 9.18 -5.55 6.97
N ILE A 31 9.63 -5.03 5.83
CA ILE A 31 9.98 -3.61 5.68
C ILE A 31 9.00 -3.00 4.69
N THR A 32 8.37 -1.88 5.04
CA THR A 32 7.66 -1.04 4.09
C THR A 32 8.54 0.19 3.79
N THR A 33 8.59 0.59 2.53
CA THR A 33 9.40 1.73 2.09
C THR A 33 8.86 2.28 0.79
N ARG A 34 9.13 3.57 0.53
CA ARG A 34 8.87 4.23 -0.76
C ARG A 34 10.10 4.23 -1.67
N ARG A 35 11.23 3.69 -1.20
CA ARG A 35 12.55 3.79 -1.82
C ARG A 35 13.01 2.46 -2.39
N LYS A 36 13.23 2.42 -3.71
CA LYS A 36 13.68 1.21 -4.42
C LYS A 36 15.06 0.73 -3.96
N ASP A 37 15.94 1.64 -3.56
CA ASP A 37 17.26 1.33 -3.05
C ASP A 37 17.25 0.71 -1.65
N VAL A 38 16.20 0.98 -0.85
CA VAL A 38 15.96 0.28 0.41
C VAL A 38 15.40 -1.12 0.13
N SER A 39 14.41 -1.26 -0.76
CA SER A 39 13.84 -2.57 -1.09
C SER A 39 14.83 -3.52 -1.75
N SER A 40 15.80 -3.01 -2.53
CA SER A 40 16.84 -3.84 -3.17
C SER A 40 17.80 -4.52 -2.20
N LEU A 41 17.72 -4.23 -0.89
CA LEU A 41 18.46 -4.95 0.14
C LEU A 41 17.84 -6.33 0.44
N ALA A 42 16.56 -6.54 0.08
CA ALA A 42 15.91 -7.83 0.19
C ALA A 42 16.29 -8.72 -1.00
N VAL A 43 16.19 -10.04 -0.82
CA VAL A 43 16.26 -10.98 -1.95
C VAL A 43 15.06 -10.72 -2.87
N ASP A 44 15.27 -10.69 -4.18
CA ASP A 44 14.24 -10.33 -5.17
C ASP A 44 12.89 -11.04 -4.97
N GLN A 45 12.92 -12.34 -4.65
CA GLN A 45 11.72 -13.16 -4.39
C GLN A 45 10.90 -12.72 -3.16
N TYR A 46 11.44 -11.84 -2.31
CA TYR A 46 10.77 -11.28 -1.13
C TYR A 46 10.42 -9.80 -1.28
N THR A 47 10.67 -9.21 -2.45
CA THR A 47 10.28 -7.83 -2.73
C THR A 47 8.87 -7.79 -3.31
N ILE A 48 8.01 -6.95 -2.74
CA ILE A 48 6.64 -6.76 -3.20
C ILE A 48 6.48 -5.29 -3.65
N GLU A 49 6.36 -5.07 -4.96
CA GLU A 49 6.00 -3.76 -5.50
C GLU A 49 4.47 -3.61 -5.48
N LEU A 50 3.97 -2.71 -4.63
CA LEU A 50 2.54 -2.43 -4.54
C LEU A 50 2.07 -1.71 -5.81
N LYS A 51 1.02 -2.26 -6.43
CA LYS A 51 0.39 -1.69 -7.62
C LYS A 51 -0.78 -0.77 -7.23
N THR A 52 -1.13 0.15 -8.12
CA THR A 52 -2.37 0.92 -8.02
C THR A 52 -3.59 0.01 -8.18
N LEU A 53 -4.72 0.45 -7.61
CA LEU A 53 -5.99 -0.25 -7.76
C LEU A 53 -6.49 -0.20 -9.19
N GLN A 54 -7.19 -1.25 -9.61
CA GLN A 54 -7.96 -1.23 -10.84
C GLN A 54 -9.17 -0.29 -10.69
N TYR A 55 -9.77 0.12 -11.81
CA TYR A 55 -10.90 1.04 -11.79
C TYR A 55 -12.07 0.52 -10.94
N ALA A 56 -12.41 -0.77 -11.04
CA ALA A 56 -13.50 -1.36 -10.27
C ALA A 56 -13.24 -1.30 -8.75
N GLU A 57 -12.03 -1.63 -8.32
CA GLU A 57 -11.61 -1.57 -6.92
C GLU A 57 -11.56 -0.10 -6.42
N SER A 58 -11.12 0.82 -7.28
CA SER A 58 -11.08 2.26 -6.98
C SER A 58 -12.49 2.84 -6.82
N TRP A 59 -13.41 2.44 -7.70
CA TRP A 59 -14.81 2.81 -7.64
C TRP A 59 -15.48 2.27 -6.38
N GLU A 60 -15.22 1.01 -6.04
CA GLU A 60 -15.73 0.39 -4.81
C GLU A 60 -15.21 1.12 -3.56
N LEU A 61 -13.89 1.40 -3.51
CA LEU A 61 -13.28 2.14 -2.41
C LEU A 61 -13.87 3.55 -2.28
N PHE A 62 -14.01 4.27 -3.39
CA PHE A 62 -14.61 5.59 -3.42
C PHE A 62 -16.04 5.56 -2.89
N CYS A 63 -16.87 4.64 -3.37
CA CYS A 63 -18.25 4.46 -2.93
C CYS A 63 -18.33 4.20 -1.42
N LYS A 64 -17.53 3.24 -0.92
CA LYS A 64 -17.42 2.92 0.51
C LYS A 64 -17.03 4.10 1.39
N LYS A 65 -16.24 5.05 0.87
CA LYS A 65 -15.74 6.22 1.62
C LYS A 65 -16.66 7.42 1.51
N ALA A 66 -17.00 7.84 0.29
CA ALA A 66 -17.75 9.05 0.01
C ALA A 66 -19.25 8.91 0.31
N PHE A 67 -19.82 7.71 0.12
CA PHE A 67 -21.26 7.48 0.28
C PHE A 67 -21.57 6.54 1.45
N ARG A 68 -20.73 6.52 2.49
CA ARG A 68 -20.87 5.62 3.66
C ARG A 68 -22.24 5.68 4.35
N ALA A 69 -22.93 6.81 4.27
CA ALA A 69 -24.26 7.02 4.87
C ALA A 69 -25.43 6.60 3.94
N SER A 70 -25.15 6.29 2.67
CA SER A 70 -26.16 5.82 1.73
C SER A 70 -26.43 4.32 1.90
N LYS A 71 -27.58 3.87 1.41
CA LYS A 71 -27.90 2.44 1.36
C LYS A 71 -26.83 1.72 0.53
N ASP A 72 -26.23 0.69 1.12
CA ASP A 72 -25.20 -0.15 0.49
C ASP A 72 -23.96 0.61 -0.03
N ASN A 73 -23.68 1.80 0.54
CA ASN A 73 -22.61 2.71 0.10
C ASN A 73 -22.69 3.13 -1.39
N GLN A 74 -23.89 3.13 -1.97
CA GLN A 74 -24.08 3.42 -3.39
C GLN A 74 -24.01 4.91 -3.71
N CYS A 75 -23.31 5.22 -4.81
CA CYS A 75 -23.35 6.56 -5.39
C CYS A 75 -24.75 6.86 -5.92
N PRO A 76 -25.39 7.97 -5.51
CA PRO A 76 -26.65 8.41 -6.12
C PRO A 76 -26.51 8.68 -7.62
N GLU A 77 -27.49 8.28 -8.42
CA GLU A 77 -27.43 8.38 -9.89
C GLU A 77 -27.16 9.81 -10.39
N ASN A 78 -27.69 10.82 -9.71
CA ASN A 78 -27.47 12.23 -10.07
C ASN A 78 -26.02 12.70 -9.84
N LEU A 79 -25.23 11.97 -9.04
CA LEU A 79 -23.81 12.26 -8.76
C LEU A 79 -22.85 11.35 -9.52
N ARG A 80 -23.34 10.29 -10.15
CA ARG A 80 -22.54 9.24 -10.77
C ARG A 80 -21.51 9.78 -11.76
N PHE A 81 -21.94 10.63 -12.68
CA PHE A 81 -21.06 11.23 -13.68
C PHE A 81 -19.89 12.02 -13.06
N CYS A 82 -20.14 12.77 -11.98
CA CYS A 82 -19.11 13.51 -11.27
C CYS A 82 -18.19 12.58 -10.48
N ALA A 83 -18.75 11.58 -9.81
CA ALA A 83 -18.00 10.58 -9.05
C ALA A 83 -17.05 9.78 -9.96
N GLU A 84 -17.51 9.32 -11.13
CA GLU A 84 -16.70 8.57 -12.08
C GLU A 84 -15.52 9.43 -12.59
N LYS A 85 -15.75 10.73 -12.85
CA LYS A 85 -14.67 11.67 -13.21
C LYS A 85 -13.64 11.87 -12.09
N ILE A 86 -14.09 11.93 -10.83
CA ILE A 86 -13.18 12.05 -9.68
C ILE A 86 -12.34 10.78 -9.55
N VAL A 87 -12.97 9.60 -9.58
CA VAL A 87 -12.28 8.30 -9.49
C VAL A 87 -11.27 8.13 -10.62
N ALA A 88 -11.61 8.54 -11.84
CA ALA A 88 -10.69 8.51 -12.98
C ALA A 88 -9.45 9.41 -12.74
N ARG A 89 -9.60 10.56 -12.08
CA ARG A 89 -8.49 11.46 -11.73
C ARG A 89 -7.57 10.91 -10.64
N CYS A 90 -8.08 10.06 -9.75
CA CYS A 90 -7.29 9.41 -8.70
C CYS A 90 -6.30 8.37 -9.25
N GLN A 91 -6.47 7.90 -10.50
CA GLN A 91 -5.56 6.97 -11.18
C GLN A 91 -5.23 5.70 -10.36
N GLY A 92 -6.21 5.22 -9.59
CA GLY A 92 -6.06 4.02 -8.76
C GLY A 92 -5.23 4.19 -7.48
N LEU A 93 -4.81 5.42 -7.14
CA LEU A 93 -4.17 5.69 -5.85
C LEU A 93 -5.22 5.67 -4.74
N PRO A 94 -5.10 4.79 -3.73
CA PRO A 94 -6.11 4.69 -2.66
C PRO A 94 -6.24 5.93 -1.77
N LEU A 95 -5.21 6.79 -1.74
CA LEU A 95 -5.12 7.95 -0.85
C LEU A 95 -5.40 9.30 -1.54
N ALA A 96 -5.48 9.33 -2.88
CA ALA A 96 -5.52 10.55 -3.68
C ALA A 96 -6.60 11.57 -3.28
#